data_AF-A0A850LR02-F1
#
_entry.id   AF-A0A850LR02-F1
#
_cell.length_a   1.000
_cell.length_b   1.000
_cell.length_c   1.000
_cell.angle_alpha   90.00
_cell.angle_beta   90.00
_cell.angle_gamma   90.00
#
_symmetry.space_group_name_H-M   'P 1'
#
loop_
_entity.id
_entity.type
_entity.pdbx_description
1 polymer ?
#
loop_
_entity_poly.entity_id
_entity_poly.type
_entity_poly.pdbx_seq_one_letter_code
_entity_poly.pdbx_strand_id
1 'polypeptide(L)'
;MNVNLIKIKEIVSVILKRLYDEYRKAPGKQIHKDYVFQYTKEEFEKEILQKKDFDAATTYMEDTGLIKLTHYIENKDDWVGSITNHGIERAESE
;
A
#
# COMPACT_ATOMS: atom_id res chain seq x y z
N MET A 1 0.63 -22.25 -3.29
CA MET A 1 0.82 -21.59 -1.97
C MET A 1 -0.55 -21.21 -1.45
N ASN A 2 -0.93 -21.59 -0.21
CA ASN A 2 -2.17 -21.13 0.42
C ASN A 2 -1.84 -19.88 1.26
N VAL A 3 -2.25 -18.72 0.78
CA VAL A 3 -2.14 -17.45 1.50
C VAL A 3 -3.41 -17.27 2.33
N ASN A 4 -3.29 -17.00 3.63
CA ASN A 4 -4.44 -16.85 4.53
C ASN A 4 -5.10 -15.48 4.32
N LEU A 5 -6.34 -15.46 3.83
CA LEU A 5 -7.07 -14.23 3.52
C LEU A 5 -7.32 -13.33 4.74
N ILE A 6 -7.44 -13.89 5.96
CA ILE A 6 -7.59 -13.10 7.19
C ILE A 6 -6.32 -12.28 7.42
N LYS A 7 -5.15 -12.95 7.33
CA LYS A 7 -3.84 -12.32 7.49
C LYS A 7 -3.62 -11.21 6.45
N ILE A 8 -4.02 -11.44 5.20
CA ILE A 8 -3.88 -10.44 4.13
C ILE A 8 -4.67 -9.17 4.44
N LYS A 9 -5.90 -9.29 4.95
CA LYS A 9 -6.70 -8.10 5.29
C LYS A 9 -6.08 -7.26 6.41
N GLU A 10 -5.50 -7.90 7.42
CA GLU A 10 -4.78 -7.18 8.50
C GLU A 10 -3.58 -6.40 7.94
N ILE A 11 -2.83 -7.02 7.02
CA ILE A 11 -1.70 -6.39 6.34
C ILE A 11 -2.17 -5.19 5.52
N VAL A 12 -3.25 -5.36 4.75
CA VAL A 12 -3.86 -4.30 3.96
C VAL A 12 -4.21 -3.09 4.83
N SER A 13 -4.85 -3.29 6.00
CA SER A 13 -5.16 -2.19 6.91
C SER A 13 -3.91 -1.45 7.39
N VAL A 14 -2.83 -2.16 7.72
CA VAL A 14 -1.57 -1.54 8.14
C VAL A 14 -0.95 -0.71 7.00
N ILE A 15 -0.86 -1.29 5.79
CA ILE A 15 -0.30 -0.61 4.61
C ILE A 15 -1.14 0.63 4.28
N LEU A 16 -2.45 0.48 4.21
CA LEU A 16 -3.38 1.53 3.82
C LEU A 16 -3.35 2.70 4.81
N LYS A 17 -3.31 2.42 6.12
CA LYS A 17 -3.20 3.44 7.16
C LYS A 17 -1.91 4.24 7.05
N ARG A 18 -0.76 3.58 6.85
CA ARG A 18 0.51 4.29 6.66
C ARG A 18 0.50 5.16 5.40
N LEU A 19 0.00 4.62 4.29
CA LEU A 19 -0.16 5.39 3.05
C LEU A 19 -1.05 6.63 3.25
N TYR A 20 -2.14 6.46 3.98
CA TYR A 20 -3.04 7.55 4.33
C TYR A 20 -2.38 8.59 5.26
N ASP A 21 -1.59 8.16 6.25
CA ASP A 21 -0.85 9.06 7.13
C ASP A 21 0.19 9.89 6.35
N GLU A 22 0.91 9.28 5.41
CA GLU A 22 1.85 9.99 4.53
C GLU A 22 1.12 10.97 3.60
N TYR A 23 -0.01 10.55 3.01
CA TYR A 23 -0.91 11.43 2.26
C TYR A 23 -1.34 12.65 3.09
N ARG A 24 -1.70 12.45 4.37
CA ARG A 24 -2.13 13.54 5.27
C ARG A 24 -1.02 14.51 5.65
N LYS A 25 0.23 14.07 5.68
CA LYS A 25 1.40 14.91 5.98
C LYS A 25 1.85 15.74 4.78
N ALA A 26 1.51 15.33 3.56
CA ALA A 26 1.93 16.01 2.35
C ALA A 26 1.37 17.45 2.27
N PRO A 27 2.21 18.48 2.11
CA PRO A 27 1.77 19.87 2.05
C PRO A 27 1.09 20.15 0.71
N GLY A 28 -0.23 20.39 0.78
CA GLY A 28 -1.07 20.66 -0.39
C GLY A 28 -2.07 19.53 -0.57
N LYS A 29 -3.26 19.72 0.00
CA LYS A 29 -4.46 18.87 -0.14
C LYS A 29 -4.97 18.84 -1.60
N GLN A 30 -4.13 18.44 -2.55
CA GLN A 30 -4.55 18.17 -3.92
C GLN A 30 -5.13 16.75 -3.91
N ILE A 31 -6.42 16.69 -3.65
CA ILE A 31 -7.34 15.53 -3.71
C ILE A 31 -7.37 14.87 -5.13
N HIS A 32 -6.44 15.23 -6.03
CA HIS A 32 -6.46 14.89 -7.45
C HIS A 32 -5.13 14.40 -8.03
N LYS A 33 -4.17 13.98 -7.18
CA LYS A 33 -2.93 13.41 -7.70
C LYS A 33 -2.67 12.09 -7.02
N ASP A 34 -2.61 11.04 -7.84
CA ASP A 34 -1.91 9.79 -7.59
C ASP A 34 -0.68 10.10 -6.71
N TYR A 35 -0.80 9.90 -5.38
CA TYR A 35 0.27 10.23 -4.44
C TYR A 35 1.36 9.19 -4.61
N VAL A 36 2.44 9.57 -5.28
CA VAL A 36 3.54 8.66 -5.58
C VAL A 36 4.26 8.32 -4.29
N PHE A 37 4.01 7.12 -3.77
CA PHE A 37 4.75 6.58 -2.64
C PHE A 37 5.90 5.74 -3.16
N GLN A 38 7.08 5.89 -2.54
CA GLN A 38 8.18 4.95 -2.66
C GLN A 38 8.17 4.11 -1.39
N TYR A 39 7.91 2.82 -1.53
CA TYR A 39 7.93 1.91 -0.39
C TYR A 39 9.11 0.97 -0.51
N THR A 40 9.99 1.02 0.49
CA THR A 40 11.14 0.13 0.57
C THR A 40 10.76 -1.17 1.24
N LYS A 41 11.10 -2.29 0.59
CA LYS A 41 10.85 -3.64 1.11
C LYS A 41 11.48 -3.89 2.49
N GLU A 42 12.60 -3.22 2.80
CA GLU A 42 13.25 -3.28 4.12
C GLU A 42 12.37 -2.78 5.28
N GLU A 43 11.50 -1.79 5.04
CA GLU A 43 10.59 -1.29 6.08
C GLU A 43 9.50 -2.32 6.42
N PHE A 44 9.15 -3.19 5.48
CA PHE A 44 8.19 -4.28 5.67
C PHE A 44 8.81 -5.54 6.26
N GLU A 45 10.02 -5.91 5.85
CA GLU A 45 10.71 -7.11 6.36
C GLU A 45 11.01 -7.00 7.87
N LYS A 46 11.15 -5.76 8.39
CA LYS A 46 11.32 -5.51 9.84
C LYS A 46 10.04 -5.68 10.65
N GLU A 47 8.85 -5.60 10.05
CA GLU A 47 7.55 -5.64 10.73
C GLU A 47 6.75 -6.95 10.53
N ILE A 48 7.40 -8.12 10.50
CA ILE A 48 6.70 -9.43 10.56
C ILE A 48 6.01 -9.83 9.23
N LEU A 49 6.38 -9.21 8.10
CA LEU A 49 5.76 -9.50 6.80
C LEU A 49 6.68 -10.35 5.92
N GLN A 50 6.28 -11.61 5.71
CA GLN A 50 6.92 -12.46 4.71
C GLN A 50 6.62 -11.86 3.32
N LYS A 51 7.64 -11.81 2.45
CA LYS A 51 7.52 -11.29 1.07
C LYS A 51 6.22 -11.73 0.36
N LYS A 52 5.88 -13.01 0.47
CA LYS A 52 4.66 -13.58 -0.13
C LYS A 52 3.34 -12.96 0.35
N ASP A 53 3.28 -12.56 1.63
CA ASP A 53 2.08 -12.01 2.24
C ASP A 53 1.95 -10.53 1.86
N PHE A 54 3.08 -9.83 1.74
CA PHE A 54 3.13 -8.47 1.22
C PHE A 54 2.70 -8.43 -0.25
N ASP A 55 3.31 -9.27 -1.11
CA ASP A 55 2.96 -9.34 -2.53
C ASP A 55 1.46 -9.63 -2.73
N ALA A 56 0.91 -10.55 -1.93
CA ALA A 56 -0.52 -10.86 -1.95
C ALA A 56 -1.41 -9.71 -1.44
N ALA A 57 -0.98 -8.96 -0.42
CA ALA A 57 -1.69 -7.78 0.06
C ALA A 57 -1.68 -6.66 -0.97
N THR A 58 -0.53 -6.37 -1.58
CA THR A 58 -0.40 -5.36 -2.64
C THR A 58 -1.22 -5.73 -3.86
N THR A 59 -1.21 -7.01 -4.26
CA THR A 59 -2.09 -7.52 -5.34
C THR A 59 -3.56 -7.33 -5.00
N TYR A 60 -3.97 -7.69 -3.77
CA TYR A 60 -5.34 -7.47 -3.31
C TYR A 60 -5.74 -5.99 -3.33
N MET A 61 -4.85 -5.08 -2.90
CA MET A 61 -5.12 -3.65 -2.90
C MET A 61 -5.25 -3.08 -4.31
N GLU A 62 -4.45 -3.57 -5.26
CA GLU A 62 -4.57 -3.22 -6.68
C GLU A 62 -5.90 -3.73 -7.26
N ASP A 63 -6.22 -5.02 -7.04
CA ASP A 63 -7.43 -5.67 -7.55
C ASP A 63 -8.72 -5.03 -6.99
N THR A 64 -8.67 -4.54 -5.74
CA THR A 64 -9.79 -3.83 -5.10
C THR A 64 -9.80 -2.33 -5.40
N GLY A 65 -8.80 -1.83 -6.14
CA GLY A 65 -8.68 -0.43 -6.52
C GLY A 65 -8.40 0.50 -5.34
N LEU A 66 -7.84 0.01 -4.24
CA LEU A 66 -7.40 0.81 -3.10
C LEU A 66 -6.10 1.56 -3.41
N ILE A 67 -5.25 0.94 -4.21
CA ILE A 67 -4.03 1.55 -4.75
C ILE A 67 -3.98 1.36 -6.27
N LYS A 68 -3.04 2.06 -6.88
CA LYS A 68 -2.67 1.93 -8.29
C LYS A 68 -1.14 1.90 -8.38
N LEU A 69 -0.59 0.74 -8.67
CA LEU A 69 0.82 0.51 -8.91
C LEU A 69 1.20 1.08 -10.28
N THR A 70 2.26 1.88 -10.32
CA THR A 70 2.70 2.55 -11.55
C THR A 70 3.93 1.87 -12.17
N HIS A 71 4.94 1.56 -11.35
CA HIS A 71 6.10 0.76 -11.79
C HIS A 71 6.86 0.15 -10.61
N TYR A 72 7.57 -0.94 -10.87
CA TYR A 72 8.50 -1.56 -9.93
C TYR A 72 9.94 -1.15 -10.28
N ILE A 73 10.73 -0.76 -9.28
CA ILE A 73 12.14 -0.39 -9.43
C ILE A 73 12.99 -1.57 -8.98
N GLU A 74 13.35 -2.43 -9.93
CA GLU A 74 14.08 -3.69 -9.69
C GLU A 74 15.41 -3.49 -8.93
N ASN A 75 16.16 -2.44 -9.27
CA ASN A 75 17.45 -2.14 -8.63
C ASN A 75 17.35 -1.68 -7.16
N LYS A 76 16.15 -1.32 -6.71
CA LYS A 76 15.89 -0.90 -5.32
C LYS A 76 14.96 -1.86 -4.58
N ASP A 77 14.41 -2.85 -5.28
CA ASP A 77 13.33 -3.72 -4.77
C ASP A 77 12.14 -2.90 -4.24
N ASP A 78 11.85 -1.78 -4.92
CA ASP A 78 10.85 -0.78 -4.49
C ASP A 78 9.63 -0.79 -5.42
N TRP A 79 8.45 -0.66 -4.81
CA TRP A 79 7.21 -0.41 -5.55
C TRP A 79 6.87 1.08 -5.53
N VAL A 80 6.56 1.61 -6.72
CA VAL A 80 6.07 2.96 -6.90
C VAL A 80 4.60 2.89 -7.31
N GLY A 81 3.75 3.49 -6.49
CA GLY A 81 2.31 3.48 -6.71
C GLY A 81 1.64 4.70 -6.09
N SER A 82 0.31 4.69 -6.14
CA SER A 82 -0.52 5.73 -5.53
C SER A 82 -1.71 5.16 -4.79
N ILE A 83 -2.10 5.80 -3.68
CA ILE A 83 -3.38 5.52 -3.04
C ILE A 83 -4.50 6.19 -3.85
N THR A 84 -5.54 5.44 -4.16
CA THR A 84 -6.69 5.98 -4.90
C THR A 84 -7.67 6.69 -3.95
N ASN A 85 -8.67 7.38 -4.49
CA ASN A 85 -9.76 7.92 -3.66
C ASN A 85 -10.50 6.82 -2.88
N HIS A 86 -10.69 5.65 -3.48
CA HIS A 86 -11.30 4.50 -2.79
C HIS A 86 -10.42 4.01 -1.64
N GLY A 87 -9.10 3.98 -1.83
CA GLY A 87 -8.15 3.69 -0.77
C GLY A 87 -8.21 4.70 0.39
N ILE A 88 -8.29 5.99 0.06
CA ILE A 88 -8.42 7.07 1.04
C ILE A 88 -9.71 6.92 1.85
N GLU A 89 -10.87 6.81 1.19
CA GLU A 89 -12.18 6.65 1.84
C GLU A 89 -12.24 5.41 2.74
N ARG A 90 -11.65 4.31 2.28
CA ARG A 90 -11.54 3.07 3.04
C ARG A 90 -10.71 3.25 4.30
N ALA A 91 -9.57 3.94 4.20
CA ALA A 91 -8.68 4.24 5.33
C ALA A 91 -9.33 5.18 6.35
N GLU A 92 -10.16 6.12 5.89
CA GLU A 92 -10.88 7.07 6.75
C GLU A 92 -11.99 6.42 7.56
N SER A 93 -12.52 5.29 7.09
CA SER A 93 -13.63 4.57 7.71
C SER A 93 -13.19 3.45 8.68
N GLU A 94 -11.88 3.19 8.80
CA GLU A 94 -11.29 2.23 9.77
C GLU A 94 -10.88 2.90 11.08
#